data_AF-A0A3D1PLG9-F1
#
_entry.id   AF-A0A3D1PLG9-F1
#
_cell.length_a   1.000
_cell.length_b   1.000
_cell.length_c   1.000
_cell.angle_alpha   90.00
_cell.angle_beta   90.00
_cell.angle_gamma   90.00
#
_symmetry.space_group_name_H-M   'P 1'
#
loop_
_entity.id
_entity.type
_entity.pdbx_description
1 polymer ?
#
loop_
_entity_poly.entity_id
_entity_poly.type
_entity_poly.pdbx_seq_one_letter_code
_entity_poly.pdbx_strand_id
1 'polypeptide(L)' 'MMHWIREAGHEVKDVPESEKISEITDLDELQTFFGNKHNKLGIWTAVNHKQPGILAWVIGDRSAATFRYLWSIVRET' A
#
# COMPACT_ATOMS: atom_id res chain seq x y z
N MET A 1 25.69 4.80 0.45
CA MET A 1 24.26 4.78 0.86
C MET A 1 23.93 3.39 1.36
N MET A 2 23.07 3.23 2.36
CA MET A 2 22.87 1.99 3.13
C MET A 2 22.53 0.75 2.27
N HIS A 3 23.54 -0.01 1.85
CA HIS A 3 23.40 -1.21 1.00
C HIS A 3 22.46 -2.25 1.61
N TRP A 4 22.47 -2.38 2.93
CA TRP A 4 21.61 -3.30 3.65
C TRP A 4 20.11 -3.01 3.42
N ILE A 5 19.70 -1.75 3.19
CA ILE A 5 18.29 -1.41 2.91
C ILE A 5 17.86 -1.98 1.56
N ARG A 6 18.76 -1.93 0.57
CA ARG A 6 18.49 -2.50 -0.75
C ARG A 6 18.35 -4.03 -0.66
N GLU A 7 19.25 -4.67 0.06
CA GLU A 7 19.24 -6.12 0.25
C GLU A 7 17.97 -6.57 0.99
N ALA A 8 17.66 -5.94 2.13
CA ALA A 8 16.43 -6.23 2.87
C ALA A 8 15.17 -5.99 2.03
N GLY A 9 15.14 -4.95 1.20
CA GLY A 9 14.00 -4.64 0.33
C GLY A 9 13.67 -5.73 -0.68
N HIS A 10 14.65 -6.53 -1.11
CA HIS A 10 14.41 -7.67 -2.01
C HIS A 10 13.76 -8.87 -1.31
N GLU A 11 13.86 -8.96 0.01
CA GLU A 11 13.30 -10.05 0.83
C GLU A 11 11.89 -9.74 1.32
N VAL A 12 11.46 -8.47 1.28
CA VAL A 12 10.11 -8.06 1.65
C VAL A 12 9.12 -8.53 0.59
N LYS A 13 8.20 -9.41 0.98
CA LYS A 13 7.04 -9.78 0.14
C LYS A 13 6.13 -8.57 -0.01
N ASP A 14 5.57 -8.37 -1.20
CA ASP A 14 4.72 -7.21 -1.51
C ASP A 14 3.55 -7.06 -0.53
N VAL A 15 2.90 -8.14 -0.08
CA VAL A 15 1.80 -8.10 0.91
C VAL A 15 1.76 -9.43 1.69
N PRO A 16 1.45 -9.46 3.00
CA PRO A 16 1.19 -10.71 3.71
C PRO A 16 -0.05 -11.44 3.14
N GLU A 17 0.03 -12.75 2.93
CA GLU A 17 -1.13 -13.59 2.60
C GLU A 17 -2.15 -13.51 3.75
N SER A 18 -3.12 -12.62 3.63
CA SER A 18 -4.23 -12.51 4.56
C SER A 18 -5.19 -13.67 4.30
N GLU A 19 -5.32 -14.59 5.26
CA GLU A 19 -6.23 -15.74 5.13
C GLU A 19 -7.72 -15.33 5.10
N LYS A 20 -8.07 -14.13 5.60
CA LYS A 20 -9.42 -13.54 5.51
C LYS A 20 -9.36 -12.02 5.51
N ILE A 21 -9.67 -11.39 4.38
CA ILE A 21 -9.94 -9.95 4.34
C ILE A 21 -11.22 -9.69 5.15
N SER A 22 -11.12 -8.84 6.18
CA SER A 22 -12.26 -8.46 7.01
C SER A 22 -13.24 -7.62 6.20
N GLU A 23 -14.55 -7.88 6.35
CA GLU A 23 -15.64 -7.10 5.74
C GLU A 23 -15.51 -5.58 6.01
N ILE A 24 -14.90 -5.22 7.15
CA ILE A 24 -14.57 -3.83 7.49
C ILE A 24 -13.08 -3.60 7.22
N THR A 25 -12.80 -2.74 6.24
CA THR A 25 -11.47 -2.27 5.83
C THR A 25 -11.51 -0.75 5.65
N ASP A 26 -10.53 -0.05 6.21
CA ASP A 26 -10.34 1.39 5.97
C ASP A 26 -9.30 1.59 4.87
N LEU A 27 -9.46 2.67 4.10
CA LEU A 27 -8.54 3.07 3.06
C LEU A 27 -7.89 4.40 3.45
N ASP A 28 -6.57 4.43 3.42
CA ASP A 28 -5.78 5.62 3.74
C ASP A 28 -4.87 6.02 2.57
N GLU A 29 -4.52 7.30 2.51
CA GLU A 29 -3.72 7.89 1.44
C GLU A 29 -2.59 8.75 2.02
N LEU A 30 -1.35 8.39 1.68
CA LEU A 30 -0.16 9.17 2.02
C LEU A 30 0.52 9.68 0.74
N GLN A 31 0.52 11.00 0.55
CA GLN A 31 1.31 11.63 -0.51
C GLN A 31 2.69 12.05 0.01
N THR A 32 3.74 11.62 -0.68
CA THR A 32 5.14 11.95 -0.42
C THR A 32 5.85 12.43 -1.68
N PHE A 33 7.16 12.67 -1.58
CA PHE A 33 8.03 13.13 -2.65
C PHE A 33 9.27 12.25 -2.75
N PHE A 34 9.71 11.93 -3.98
CA PHE A 34 10.92 11.15 -4.20
C PHE A 34 12.00 11.99 -4.90
N GLY A 35 13.07 12.28 -4.17
CA GLY A 35 14.22 13.08 -4.65
C GLY A 35 13.95 14.59 -4.74
N ASN A 36 12.79 15.01 -5.23
CA ASN A 36 12.39 16.42 -5.31
C ASN A 36 10.88 16.63 -5.15
N LYS A 37 10.46 17.88 -4.90
CA LYS A 37 9.04 18.25 -4.63
C LYS A 37 8.12 18.19 -5.86
N HIS A 38 8.65 18.12 -7.07
CA HIS A 38 7.84 17.95 -8.27
C HIS A 38 7.49 16.48 -8.52
N ASN A 39 8.31 15.56 -8.01
CA ASN A 39 8.10 14.13 -8.09
C ASN A 39 7.27 13.61 -6.92
N LYS A 40 5.95 13.82 -7.01
CA LYS A 40 4.97 13.36 -6.01
C LYS A 40 4.66 11.88 -6.21
N LEU A 41 4.56 11.15 -5.11
CA LEU A 41 4.19 9.75 -5.06
C LEU A 41 3.08 9.57 -4.03
N GLY A 42 2.01 8.87 -4.39
CA GLY A 42 0.97 8.43 -3.47
C GLY A 42 1.20 6.99 -3.04
N ILE A 43 1.11 6.72 -1.74
CA ILE A 43 1.00 5.39 -1.18
C ILE A 43 -0.42 5.27 -0.67
N TRP A 44 -1.18 4.34 -1.25
CA TRP A 44 -2.53 4.02 -0.80
C TRP A 44 -2.46 2.71 -0.02
N THR A 45 -3.08 2.68 1.15
CA THR A 45 -3.09 1.49 2.01
C THR A 45 -4.52 1.09 2.33
N ALA A 46 -4.76 -0.22 2.33
CA ALA A 46 -5.94 -0.82 2.91
C ALA A 46 -5.54 -1.41 4.26
N VAL A 47 -6.22 -1.00 5.32
CA VAL A 47 -5.88 -1.38 6.70
C VAL A 47 -7.05 -2.02 7.41
N ASN A 48 -6.74 -2.95 8.30
CA ASN A 48 -7.74 -3.62 9.09
C ASN A 48 -8.07 -2.80 10.35
N HIS A 49 -9.32 -2.36 10.50
CA HIS A 49 -9.75 -1.58 11.67
C HIS A 49 -9.77 -2.45 12.96
N LYS A 50 -9.93 -3.77 12.85
CA LYS A 50 -10.07 -4.66 14.02
C LYS A 50 -8.74 -5.19 14.57
N GLN A 51 -7.75 -5.37 13.70
CA GLN A 51 -6.44 -5.90 14.09
C GLN A 51 -5.33 -5.11 13.38
N PRO A 52 -4.17 -4.87 14.04
CA PRO A 52 -3.06 -4.20 13.40
C PRO A 52 -2.61 -4.94 12.13
N GLY A 53 -2.54 -4.24 11.00
CA GLY A 53 -2.01 -4.81 9.78
C GLY A 53 -2.43 -4.04 8.52
N ILE A 54 -1.52 -4.00 7.55
CA ILE A 54 -1.79 -3.57 6.18
C ILE A 54 -2.29 -4.80 5.42
N LEU A 55 -3.50 -4.70 4.86
CA LEU A 55 -4.14 -5.75 4.08
C LEU A 55 -3.68 -5.73 2.62
N ALA A 56 -3.49 -4.54 2.06
CA ALA A 56 -2.96 -4.32 0.73
C ALA A 56 -2.44 -2.88 0.64
N TRP A 57 -1.60 -2.60 -0.34
CA TRP A 57 -1.19 -1.24 -0.66
C TRP A 57 -0.82 -1.12 -2.12
N VAL A 58 -0.89 0.09 -2.66
CA VAL A 58 -0.46 0.39 -4.03
C VAL A 58 0.28 1.72 -4.06
N ILE A 59 1.30 1.80 -4.91
CA ILE A 59 1.96 3.06 -5.24
C ILE A 59 1.29 3.63 -6.49
N GLY A 60 0.89 4.90 -6.45
CA GLY A 60 0.30 5.57 -7.59
C GLY A 60 0.14 7.07 -7.38
N ASP A 61 -0.78 7.68 -8.13
CA ASP A 61 -1.14 9.08 -7.98
C ASP A 61 -2.41 9.22 -7.10
N ARG A 62 -2.93 10.44 -6.97
CA ARG A 62 -4.17 10.72 -6.22
C ARG A 62 -5.45 10.46 -7.04
N SER A 63 -5.37 9.64 -8.08
CA SER A 63 -6.51 9.43 -8.98
C SER A 63 -7.50 8.40 -8.42
N ALA A 64 -8.75 8.53 -8.86
CA ALA A 64 -9.74 7.49 -8.65
C ALA A 64 -9.37 6.15 -9.31
N ALA A 65 -8.48 6.15 -10.32
CA ALA A 65 -8.01 4.94 -10.97
C ALA A 65 -7.11 4.13 -10.03
N THR A 66 -6.14 4.78 -9.35
CA THR A 66 -5.30 4.14 -8.32
C THR A 66 -6.14 3.62 -7.16
N PHE A 67 -7.12 4.40 -6.70
CA PHE A 67 -8.07 3.96 -5.68
C PHE A 67 -8.83 2.68 -6.11
N ARG A 68 -9.41 2.67 -7.32
CA ARG A 68 -10.20 1.52 -7.81
C ARG A 68 -9.35 0.26 -7.93
N TYR A 69 -8.08 0.41 -8.30
CA TYR A 69 -7.13 -0.69 -8.38
C TYR A 69 -6.84 -1.30 -7.00
N LEU A 70 -6.61 -0.46 -5.97
CA LEU A 70 -6.52 -0.96 -4.59
C LEU A 70 -7.83 -1.65 -4.16
N TRP A 71 -8.96 -1.04 -4.49
CA TRP A 71 -10.27 -1.58 -4.12
C TRP A 71 -10.60 -2.92 -4.77
N SER A 72 -10.16 -3.18 -6.00
CA SER A 72 -10.32 -4.51 -6.62
C SER A 72 -9.50 -5.57 -5.90
N ILE A 73 -8.29 -5.25 -5.43
CA ILE A 73 -7.48 -6.18 -4.64
C ILE A 73 -8.19 -6.57 -3.35
N VAL A 74 -8.82 -5.61 -2.67
CA VAL A 74 -9.45 -5.83 -1.37
C VAL A 74 -10.84 -6.48 -1.49
N ARG A 75 -11.58 -6.26 -2.59
CA ARG A 75 -12.95 -6.77 -2.77
C ARG A 75 -13.07 -8.10 -3.53
N GLU A 76 -12.07 -8.53 -4.28
CA GLU A 76 -12.14 -9.76 -5.08
C GLU A 76 -11.73 -11.04 -4.32
N THR A 77 -11.81 -11.04 -2.98
CA THR A 77 -11.63 -12.25 -2.14
C THR A 77 -12.81 -12.46 -1.22
#